data_AF-A0A363UM41-F1
#
_entry.id   AF-A0A363UM41-F1
#
_cell.length_a   1.000
_cell.length_b   1.000
_cell.length_c   1.000
_cell.angle_alpha   90.00
_cell.angle_beta   90.00
_cell.angle_gamma   90.00
#
_symmetry.space_group_name_H-M   'P 1'
#
loop_
_entity.id
_entity.type
_entity.pdbx_description
1 polymer ?
#
loop_
_entity_poly.entity_id
_entity_poly.type
_entity_poly.pdbx_seq_one_letter_code
_entity_poly.pdbx_strand_id
1 'polypeptide(L)'
;MAAVTDRHARERAVIRQVLSSQIDEPGIQRALELWDRQYAGRKSVPIIEFVNAIEAVQALESKARHGLRLELYRGMIQAAAGSVAQAARAATTRPSPAARPQLDGTPAEIVFMRLVQHYGDALRELGPQVSQPFLAALRLAVDSRKLPAMLGDAVATIAMRGSVSASVQWGNTARMQMLAQAVYEAACKAAGPVAADRMLLDGIEVAEALPAAKLFSPRQFL
;
A
#
# COMPACT_ATOMS: atom_id res chain seq x y z
N MET A 1 22.06 -23.46 6.30
CA MET A 1 21.26 -24.36 5.44
C MET A 1 19.79 -24.40 5.84
N ALA A 2 19.43 -24.65 7.11
CA ALA A 2 18.03 -24.73 7.58
C ALA A 2 17.12 -23.54 7.18
N ALA A 3 17.61 -22.30 7.27
CA ALA A 3 16.82 -21.11 6.90
C ALA A 3 16.48 -20.99 5.40
N VAL A 4 17.29 -21.60 4.52
CA VAL A 4 17.06 -21.62 3.08
C VAL A 4 16.03 -22.70 2.73
N THR A 5 16.09 -23.85 3.40
CA THR A 5 15.14 -24.95 3.26
C THR A 5 13.73 -24.54 3.73
N ASP A 6 13.64 -23.79 4.83
CA ASP A 6 12.38 -23.24 5.35
C ASP A 6 11.75 -22.21 4.41
N ARG A 7 12.58 -21.34 3.79
CA ARG A 7 12.09 -20.37 2.81
C ARG A 7 11.53 -21.07 1.58
N HIS A 8 12.26 -22.05 1.06
CA HIS A 8 11.85 -22.79 -0.12
C HIS A 8 10.54 -23.59 0.10
N ALA A 9 10.40 -24.25 1.25
CA ALA A 9 9.17 -24.97 1.60
C ALA A 9 7.94 -24.05 1.72
N ARG A 10 8.12 -22.82 2.24
CA ARG A 10 7.05 -21.82 2.34
C ARG A 10 6.62 -21.29 0.98
N GLU A 11 7.58 -20.97 0.12
CA GLU A 11 7.30 -20.52 -1.25
C GLU A 11 6.50 -21.58 -2.02
N ARG A 12 6.87 -22.87 -1.90
CA ARG A 12 6.12 -23.99 -2.48
C ARG A 12 4.70 -24.11 -1.93
N ALA A 13 4.50 -23.93 -0.62
CA ALA A 13 3.18 -24.00 0.00
C ALA A 13 2.24 -22.90 -0.53
N VAL A 14 2.75 -21.67 -0.69
CA VAL A 14 2.01 -20.55 -1.28
C VAL A 14 1.65 -20.82 -2.74
N ILE A 15 2.61 -21.26 -3.54
CA ILE A 15 2.38 -21.54 -4.97
C ILE A 15 1.32 -22.62 -5.11
N ARG A 16 1.40 -23.71 -4.34
CA ARG A 16 0.37 -24.75 -4.33
C ARG A 16 -0.99 -24.19 -3.96
N GLN A 17 -1.07 -23.39 -2.89
CA GLN A 17 -2.34 -22.82 -2.43
C GLN A 17 -3.01 -21.94 -3.49
N VAL A 18 -2.25 -21.06 -4.14
CA VAL A 18 -2.79 -20.13 -5.15
C VAL A 18 -3.15 -20.85 -6.46
N LEU A 19 -2.37 -21.85 -6.87
CA LEU A 19 -2.65 -22.60 -8.09
C LEU A 19 -3.79 -23.62 -7.93
N SER A 20 -4.04 -24.10 -6.70
CA SER A 20 -5.07 -25.12 -6.42
C SER A 20 -6.50 -24.74 -6.78
N SER A 21 -6.81 -23.43 -6.83
CA SER A 21 -8.12 -22.94 -7.25
C SER A 21 -8.30 -22.84 -8.76
N GLN A 22 -7.24 -23.02 -9.56
CA GLN A 22 -7.25 -22.72 -11.00
C GLN A 22 -6.69 -23.85 -11.88
N ILE A 23 -5.95 -24.80 -11.29
CA ILE A 23 -5.23 -25.85 -12.01
C ILE A 23 -5.37 -27.16 -11.24
N ASP A 24 -5.37 -28.28 -11.96
CA ASP A 24 -5.36 -29.63 -11.41
C ASP A 24 -4.01 -29.99 -10.76
N GLU A 25 -4.01 -30.95 -9.83
CA GLU A 25 -2.80 -31.36 -9.09
C GLU A 25 -1.58 -31.71 -9.98
N PRO A 26 -1.74 -32.36 -11.15
CA PRO A 26 -0.63 -32.56 -12.10
C PRO A 26 -0.04 -31.24 -12.62
N GLY A 27 -0.88 -30.25 -12.90
CA GLY A 27 -0.45 -28.93 -13.35
C GLY A 27 0.24 -28.13 -12.24
N ILE A 28 -0.24 -28.23 -11.00
CA ILE A 28 0.40 -27.65 -9.81
C ILE A 28 1.80 -28.24 -9.61
N GLN A 29 1.94 -29.57 -9.72
CA GLN A 29 3.22 -30.23 -9.52
C GLN A 29 4.26 -29.80 -10.57
N ARG A 30 3.85 -29.65 -11.84
CA ARG A 30 4.73 -29.12 -12.90
C ARG A 30 5.16 -27.68 -12.65
N ALA A 31 4.24 -26.84 -12.15
CA ALA A 31 4.56 -25.45 -11.81
C ALA A 31 5.53 -25.35 -10.62
N LEU A 32 5.37 -26.21 -9.61
CA LEU A 32 6.30 -26.30 -8.48
C LEU A 32 7.68 -26.80 -8.90
N GLU A 33 7.78 -27.76 -9.82
CA GLU A 33 9.07 -28.19 -10.36
C GLU A 33 9.77 -27.10 -11.18
N LEU A 34 9.01 -26.32 -11.96
CA LEU A 34 9.53 -25.17 -12.69
C LEU A 34 10.05 -24.09 -11.73
N TRP A 35 9.32 -23.84 -10.64
CA TRP A 35 9.74 -22.95 -9.56
C TRP A 35 11.07 -23.37 -8.96
N ASP A 36 11.16 -24.62 -8.52
CA ASP A 36 12.35 -25.17 -7.86
C ASP A 36 13.58 -25.14 -8.77
N ARG A 37 13.42 -25.42 -10.07
CA ARG A 37 14.55 -25.47 -11.02
C ARG A 37 15.07 -24.09 -11.42
N GLN A 38 14.19 -23.11 -11.61
CA GLN A 38 14.57 -21.85 -12.28
C GLN A 38 14.57 -20.64 -11.35
N TYR A 39 13.76 -20.65 -10.30
CA TYR A 39 13.41 -19.44 -9.56
C TYR A 39 13.71 -19.52 -8.06
N ALA A 40 13.73 -20.72 -7.49
CA ALA A 40 14.10 -20.95 -6.10
C ALA A 40 15.50 -20.43 -5.75
N GLY A 41 15.63 -19.86 -4.55
CA GLY A 41 16.92 -19.40 -4.01
C GLY A 41 17.43 -18.06 -4.57
N ARG A 42 16.72 -17.42 -5.51
CA ARG A 42 17.07 -16.08 -5.99
C ARG A 42 16.83 -15.02 -4.92
N LYS A 43 17.69 -13.98 -4.92
CA LYS A 43 17.69 -12.88 -3.93
C LYS A 43 16.38 -12.07 -3.98
N SER A 44 15.78 -11.94 -5.15
CA SER A 44 14.44 -11.38 -5.39
C SER A 44 13.52 -12.47 -5.94
N VAL A 45 12.23 -12.41 -5.58
CA VAL A 45 11.20 -13.37 -6.02
C VAL A 45 10.67 -12.94 -7.39
N PRO A 46 11.01 -13.64 -8.49
CA PRO A 46 10.70 -13.18 -9.85
C PRO A 46 9.31 -13.68 -10.29
N ILE A 47 8.27 -13.24 -9.58
CA ILE A 47 6.89 -13.71 -9.76
C ILE A 47 6.36 -13.43 -11.17
N ILE A 48 6.78 -12.32 -11.79
CA ILE A 48 6.37 -11.96 -13.16
C ILE A 48 6.90 -12.98 -14.17
N GLU A 49 8.19 -13.32 -14.07
CA GLU A 49 8.83 -14.28 -14.97
C GLU A 49 8.25 -15.69 -14.76
N PHE A 50 7.98 -16.06 -13.52
CA PHE A 50 7.39 -17.36 -13.19
C PHE A 50 5.95 -17.50 -13.72
N VAL A 51 5.10 -16.47 -13.56
CA VAL A 51 3.73 -16.50 -14.10
C VAL A 51 3.73 -16.59 -15.62
N ASN A 52 4.64 -15.87 -16.30
CA ASN A 52 4.80 -15.97 -17.75
C ASN A 52 5.34 -17.35 -18.19
N ALA A 53 6.15 -18.00 -17.36
CA ALA A 53 6.66 -19.34 -17.65
C ALA A 53 5.61 -20.44 -17.41
N ILE A 54 4.71 -20.28 -16.43
CA ILE A 54 3.53 -21.14 -16.27
C ILE A 54 2.57 -20.96 -17.45
N GLU A 55 2.37 -19.73 -17.93
CA GLU A 55 1.56 -19.40 -19.11
C GLU A 55 2.03 -20.13 -20.38
N ALA A 56 3.34 -20.28 -20.57
CA ALA A 56 3.91 -21.02 -21.71
C ALA A 56 3.74 -22.54 -21.62
N VAL A 57 3.52 -23.09 -20.41
CA VAL A 57 3.47 -24.53 -20.14
C VAL A 57 2.04 -25.04 -19.95
N GLN A 58 1.11 -24.19 -19.49
CA GLN A 58 -0.29 -24.52 -19.24
C GLN A 58 -1.15 -23.38 -19.75
N ALA A 59 -1.97 -23.66 -20.76
CA ALA A 59 -2.78 -22.69 -21.50
C ALA A 59 -3.86 -22.03 -20.62
N LEU A 60 -3.44 -21.14 -19.73
CA LEU A 60 -4.29 -20.39 -18.81
C LEU A 60 -5.04 -19.26 -19.54
N GLU A 61 -6.34 -19.15 -19.28
CA GLU A 61 -7.18 -18.12 -19.89
C GLU A 61 -6.76 -16.69 -19.50
N SER A 62 -6.88 -15.78 -20.46
CA SER A 62 -6.50 -14.36 -20.39
C SER A 62 -6.93 -13.59 -19.15
N LYS A 63 -8.14 -13.86 -18.68
CA LYS A 63 -8.79 -13.14 -17.59
C LYS A 63 -8.30 -13.59 -16.21
N ALA A 64 -7.81 -14.84 -16.10
CA ALA A 64 -7.30 -15.40 -14.86
C ALA A 64 -5.87 -14.92 -14.52
N ARG A 65 -5.13 -14.44 -15.54
CA ARG A 65 -3.70 -14.08 -15.44
C ARG A 65 -3.39 -12.96 -14.45
N HIS A 66 -4.20 -11.90 -14.46
CA HIS A 66 -3.95 -10.75 -13.57
C HIS A 66 -4.29 -11.08 -12.11
N GLY A 67 -5.37 -11.83 -11.90
CA GLY A 67 -5.78 -12.30 -10.58
C GLY A 67 -4.74 -13.24 -9.98
N LEU A 68 -4.29 -14.24 -10.74
CA LEU A 68 -3.29 -15.21 -10.31
C LEU A 68 -1.95 -14.54 -9.95
N ARG A 69 -1.53 -13.54 -10.73
CA ARG A 69 -0.34 -12.75 -10.42
C ARG A 69 -0.48 -11.99 -9.11
N LEU A 70 -1.62 -11.32 -8.87
CA LEU A 70 -1.88 -10.60 -7.62
C LEU A 70 -1.92 -11.53 -6.41
N GLU A 71 -2.54 -12.70 -6.54
CA GLU A 71 -2.64 -13.67 -5.46
C GLU A 71 -1.29 -14.31 -5.12
N LEU A 72 -0.47 -14.64 -6.12
CA LEU A 72 0.90 -15.11 -5.91
C LEU A 72 1.78 -14.03 -5.25
N TYR A 73 1.68 -12.78 -5.70
CA TYR A 73 2.38 -11.67 -5.06
C TYR A 73 1.99 -11.52 -3.59
N ARG A 74 0.68 -11.55 -3.30
CA ARG A 74 0.15 -11.42 -1.95
C ARG A 74 0.58 -12.58 -1.06
N GLY A 75 0.45 -13.82 -1.52
CA GLY A 75 0.82 -15.00 -0.76
C GLY A 75 2.31 -15.06 -0.44
N MET A 76 3.18 -14.70 -1.40
CA MET A 76 4.63 -14.75 -1.22
C MET A 76 5.13 -13.66 -0.25
N ILE A 77 4.52 -12.47 -0.29
CA ILE A 77 4.79 -11.38 0.67
C ILE A 77 4.33 -11.79 2.08
N GLN A 78 3.16 -12.41 2.21
CA GLN A 78 2.65 -12.88 3.51
C GLN A 78 3.50 -14.00 4.10
N ALA A 79 3.97 -14.95 3.29
CA ALA A 79 4.86 -16.01 3.74
C ALA A 79 6.25 -15.49 4.15
N ALA A 80 6.76 -14.46 3.47
CA ALA A 80 7.99 -13.77 3.88
C ALA A 80 7.81 -12.98 5.19
N ALA A 81 6.67 -12.30 5.36
CA ALA A 81 6.33 -11.57 6.58
C ALA A 81 6.12 -12.50 7.79
N GLY A 82 5.55 -13.69 7.59
CA GLY A 82 5.40 -14.72 8.61
C GLY A 82 6.74 -15.21 9.18
N SER A 83 7.79 -15.24 8.36
CA SER A 83 9.16 -15.60 8.75
C SER A 83 9.81 -14.55 9.67
N VAL A 84 9.58 -13.26 9.37
CA VAL A 84 10.07 -12.16 10.22
C VAL A 84 9.31 -12.12 11.55
N ALA A 85 8.00 -12.40 11.52
CA ALA A 85 7.16 -12.47 12.72
C ALA A 85 7.46 -13.70 13.60
N GLN A 86 7.78 -14.87 13.03
CA GLN A 86 8.19 -16.06 13.80
C GLN A 86 9.60 -15.91 14.39
N ALA A 87 10.55 -15.36 13.63
CA ALA A 87 11.89 -15.06 14.13
C ALA A 87 11.85 -13.99 15.26
N ALA A 88 10.96 -13.01 15.16
CA ALA A 88 10.74 -12.02 16.21
C ALA A 88 10.00 -12.59 17.45
N ARG A 89 9.04 -13.51 17.24
CA ARG A 89 8.31 -14.20 18.33
C ARG A 89 9.19 -15.14 19.16
N ALA A 90 10.24 -15.72 18.58
CA ALA A 90 11.23 -16.47 19.34
C ALA A 90 12.09 -15.57 20.25
N ALA A 91 12.18 -14.26 19.95
CA ALA A 91 13.05 -13.33 20.66
C ALA A 91 12.36 -12.53 21.79
N THR A 92 11.03 -12.53 21.90
CA THR A 92 10.34 -11.70 22.90
C THR A 92 9.10 -12.36 23.49
N THR A 93 9.30 -13.09 24.58
CA THR A 93 8.24 -13.53 25.49
C THR A 93 7.95 -12.42 26.51
N ARG A 94 6.93 -11.60 26.27
CA ARG A 94 6.12 -10.98 27.33
C ARG A 94 4.75 -10.54 26.79
N PRO A 95 3.65 -10.86 27.47
CA PRO A 95 2.31 -10.56 26.97
C PRO A 95 1.86 -9.17 27.44
N SER A 96 1.29 -8.38 26.54
CA SER A 96 0.42 -7.25 26.90
C SER A 96 -0.63 -7.03 25.80
N PRO A 97 -1.88 -6.63 26.13
CA PRO A 97 -3.07 -7.05 25.38
C PRO A 97 -3.60 -6.03 24.38
N ALA A 98 -4.30 -6.60 23.37
CA ALA A 98 -5.31 -6.01 22.49
C ALA A 98 -4.89 -4.85 21.57
N ALA A 99 -4.33 -5.20 20.41
CA ALA A 99 -4.08 -4.25 19.33
C ALA A 99 -5.34 -4.02 18.48
N ARG A 100 -5.87 -2.79 18.55
CA ARG A 100 -6.66 -2.15 17.49
C ARG A 100 -5.76 -1.94 16.25
N PRO A 101 -6.30 -1.78 15.03
CA PRO A 101 -5.50 -1.77 13.81
C PRO A 101 -4.49 -0.61 13.85
N GLN A 102 -3.20 -0.96 13.94
CA GLN A 102 -2.09 -0.02 13.96
C GLN A 102 -1.83 0.43 12.52
N LEU A 103 -1.89 1.74 12.28
CA LEU A 103 -1.34 2.33 11.06
C LEU A 103 0.18 2.24 11.19
N ASP A 104 0.83 1.35 10.44
CA ASP A 104 2.29 1.21 10.42
C ASP A 104 2.91 2.37 9.63
N GLY A 105 3.85 3.10 10.25
CA GLY A 105 4.56 4.25 9.65
C GLY A 105 5.22 5.17 10.69
N THR A 106 5.99 6.15 10.24
CA THR A 106 6.50 7.21 11.12
C THR A 106 5.35 8.09 11.64
N PRO A 107 5.47 8.77 12.80
CA PRO A 107 4.41 9.63 13.31
C PRO A 107 3.93 10.68 12.30
N ALA A 108 4.86 11.25 11.51
CA ALA A 108 4.53 12.20 10.46
C ALA A 108 3.68 11.59 9.34
N GLU A 109 3.99 10.37 8.89
CA GLU A 109 3.21 9.67 7.85
C GLU A 109 1.80 9.34 8.33
N ILE A 110 1.66 8.89 9.58
CA ILE A 110 0.36 8.58 10.18
C ILE A 110 -0.52 9.84 10.21
N VAL A 111 0.04 10.96 10.66
CA VAL A 111 -0.65 12.25 10.74
C VAL A 111 -0.99 12.79 9.34
N PHE A 112 -0.03 12.73 8.40
CA PHE A 112 -0.23 13.13 7.01
C PHE A 112 -1.34 12.33 6.32
N MET A 113 -1.31 11.01 6.43
CA MET A 113 -2.33 10.14 5.84
C MET A 113 -3.71 10.44 6.40
N ARG A 114 -3.82 10.71 7.71
CA ARG A 114 -5.10 11.07 8.33
C ARG A 114 -5.64 12.39 7.79
N LEU A 115 -4.79 13.40 7.61
CA LEU A 115 -5.18 14.67 7.00
C LEU A 115 -5.70 14.47 5.57
N VAL A 116 -4.98 13.73 4.73
CA VAL A 116 -5.40 13.46 3.35
C VAL A 116 -6.71 12.66 3.29
N GLN A 117 -6.90 11.69 4.19
CA GLN A 117 -8.17 10.98 4.31
C GLN A 117 -9.32 11.92 4.66
N HIS A 118 -9.11 12.82 5.62
CA HIS A 118 -10.14 13.78 6.03
C HIS A 118 -10.57 14.71 4.89
N TYR A 119 -9.61 15.25 4.12
CA TYR A 119 -9.92 15.99 2.88
C TYR A 119 -10.75 15.14 1.93
N GLY A 120 -10.36 13.88 1.74
CA GLY A 120 -11.09 12.93 0.92
C GLY A 120 -12.54 12.70 1.35
N ASP A 121 -12.76 12.53 2.65
CA ASP A 121 -14.10 12.38 3.23
C ASP A 121 -14.95 13.63 2.97
N ALA A 122 -14.43 14.81 3.31
CA ALA A 122 -15.14 16.08 3.13
C ALA A 122 -15.45 16.39 1.64
N LEU A 123 -14.51 16.13 0.73
CA LEU A 123 -14.72 16.33 -0.70
C LEU A 123 -15.76 15.37 -1.28
N ARG A 124 -15.86 14.15 -0.74
CA ARG A 124 -16.88 13.18 -1.14
C ARG A 124 -18.26 13.57 -0.65
N GLU A 125 -18.37 14.16 0.54
CA GLU A 125 -19.63 14.71 1.06
C GLU A 125 -20.16 15.86 0.20
N LEU A 126 -19.28 16.69 -0.37
CA LEU A 126 -19.64 17.74 -1.34
C LEU A 126 -20.04 17.19 -2.72
N GLY A 127 -19.78 15.91 -2.97
CA GLY A 127 -20.21 15.20 -4.17
C GLY A 127 -19.23 15.21 -5.35
N PRO A 128 -19.59 14.50 -6.43
CA PRO A 128 -18.69 14.23 -7.56
C PRO A 128 -18.30 15.48 -8.36
N GLN A 129 -19.11 16.55 -8.30
CA GLN A 129 -18.86 17.81 -8.99
C GLN A 129 -17.62 18.54 -8.44
N VAL A 130 -17.25 18.28 -7.19
CA VAL A 130 -16.05 18.84 -6.53
C VAL A 130 -14.88 17.85 -6.59
N SER A 131 -15.15 16.55 -6.48
CA SER A 131 -14.14 15.50 -6.47
C SER A 131 -13.33 15.42 -7.78
N GLN A 132 -13.96 15.59 -8.95
CA GLN A 132 -13.25 15.56 -10.23
C GLN A 132 -12.32 16.77 -10.44
N PRO A 133 -12.78 18.04 -10.24
CA PRO A 133 -11.90 19.20 -10.26
C PRO A 133 -10.75 19.09 -9.26
N PHE A 134 -10.99 18.53 -8.07
CA PHE A 134 -9.94 18.30 -7.08
C PHE A 134 -8.83 17.40 -7.62
N LEU A 135 -9.15 16.26 -8.22
CA LEU A 135 -8.15 15.34 -8.78
C LEU A 135 -7.34 15.98 -9.92
N ALA A 136 -7.99 16.77 -10.77
CA ALA A 136 -7.30 17.51 -11.83
C ALA A 136 -6.38 18.59 -11.24
N ALA A 137 -6.84 19.35 -10.25
CA ALA A 137 -6.07 20.37 -9.57
C ALA A 137 -4.89 19.79 -8.77
N LEU A 138 -5.06 18.62 -8.16
CA LEU A 138 -4.02 17.92 -7.42
C LEU A 138 -2.89 17.48 -8.34
N ARG A 139 -3.21 16.92 -9.52
CA ARG A 139 -2.18 16.57 -10.52
C ARG A 139 -1.36 17.78 -10.93
N LEU A 140 -2.02 18.89 -11.26
CA LEU A 140 -1.33 20.15 -11.60
C LEU A 140 -0.47 20.68 -10.45
N ALA A 141 -0.94 20.58 -9.21
CA ALA A 141 -0.21 21.04 -8.02
C ALA A 141 1.01 20.16 -7.69
N VAL A 142 0.92 18.85 -7.94
CA VAL A 142 2.04 17.90 -7.81
C VAL A 142 3.08 18.14 -8.91
N ASP A 143 2.63 18.33 -10.15
CA ASP A 143 3.50 18.58 -11.30
C ASP A 143 4.25 19.92 -11.18
N SER A 144 3.56 20.99 -10.75
CA SER A 144 4.19 22.31 -10.57
C SER A 144 5.30 22.31 -9.52
N ARG A 145 5.20 21.40 -8.54
CA ARG A 145 6.17 21.19 -7.47
C ARG A 145 7.26 20.18 -7.83
N LYS A 146 7.26 19.64 -9.06
CA LYS A 146 8.18 18.61 -9.54
C LYS A 146 8.20 17.37 -8.65
N LEU A 147 7.07 17.05 -8.03
CA LEU A 147 6.93 15.87 -7.19
C LEU A 147 6.67 14.64 -8.09
N PRO A 148 7.14 13.45 -7.70
CA PRO A 148 6.85 12.22 -8.45
C PRO A 148 5.33 12.00 -8.58
N ALA A 149 4.85 11.75 -9.80
CA ALA A 149 3.43 11.52 -10.09
C ALA A 149 2.82 10.39 -9.25
N MET A 150 3.61 9.34 -8.94
CA MET A 150 3.21 8.23 -8.07
C MET A 150 2.72 8.70 -6.68
N LEU A 151 3.29 9.79 -6.14
CA LEU A 151 2.86 10.35 -4.85
C LEU A 151 1.53 11.09 -4.99
N GLY A 152 1.32 11.81 -6.09
CA GLY A 152 0.03 12.42 -6.41
C GLY A 152 -1.08 11.38 -6.55
N ASP A 153 -0.81 10.28 -7.25
CA ASP A 153 -1.74 9.16 -7.40
C ASP A 153 -2.01 8.44 -6.07
N ALA A 154 -0.99 8.32 -5.20
CA ALA A 154 -1.16 7.78 -3.86
C ALA A 154 -2.08 8.69 -3.02
N VAL A 155 -1.83 10.00 -3.00
CA VAL A 155 -2.68 10.98 -2.30
C VAL A 155 -4.12 10.94 -2.84
N ALA A 156 -4.30 10.91 -4.16
CA ALA A 156 -5.60 10.79 -4.80
C ALA A 156 -6.33 9.49 -4.37
N THR A 157 -5.60 8.38 -4.31
CA THR A 157 -6.15 7.08 -3.88
C THR A 157 -6.60 7.13 -2.42
N ILE A 158 -5.81 7.75 -1.55
CA ILE A 158 -6.15 7.91 -0.14
C ILE A 158 -7.39 8.80 0.01
N ALA A 159 -7.40 9.95 -0.66
CA ALA A 159 -8.52 10.88 -0.58
C ALA A 159 -9.82 10.24 -1.10
N MET A 160 -9.78 9.54 -2.24
CA MET A 160 -11.01 9.04 -2.87
C MET A 160 -11.49 7.70 -2.29
N ARG A 161 -10.56 6.87 -1.79
CA ARG A 161 -10.86 5.49 -1.39
C ARG A 161 -10.57 5.19 0.08
N GLY A 162 -9.96 6.12 0.81
CA GLY A 162 -9.52 5.92 2.20
C GLY A 162 -8.39 4.92 2.36
N SER A 163 -7.90 4.30 1.28
CA SER A 163 -6.92 3.21 1.32
C SER A 163 -5.53 3.72 0.98
N VAL A 164 -4.54 3.35 1.79
CA VAL A 164 -3.12 3.64 1.54
C VAL A 164 -2.45 2.36 1.05
N SER A 165 -1.74 2.42 -0.06
CA SER A 165 -0.87 1.30 -0.45
C SER A 165 0.35 1.29 0.47
N ALA A 166 0.56 0.18 1.19
CA ALA A 166 1.67 0.00 2.12
C ALA A 166 3.07 0.11 1.47
N SER A 167 3.13 0.16 0.13
CA SER A 167 4.36 0.30 -0.66
C SER A 167 4.78 1.75 -0.93
N VAL A 168 3.97 2.75 -0.55
CA VAL A 168 4.28 4.16 -0.85
C VAL A 168 5.31 4.68 0.13
N GLN A 169 6.47 5.06 -0.39
CA GLN A 169 7.49 5.78 0.38
C GLN A 169 7.25 7.29 0.25
N TRP A 170 6.68 7.91 1.30
CA TRP A 170 6.40 9.34 1.33
C TRP A 170 7.66 10.20 1.34
N GLY A 171 8.78 9.64 1.80
CA GLY A 171 10.06 10.31 1.88
C GLY A 171 10.21 11.09 3.18
N ASN A 172 10.84 12.27 3.11
CA ASN A 172 11.07 13.12 4.28
C ASN A 172 9.87 14.05 4.56
N THR A 173 9.89 14.68 5.73
CA THR A 173 8.84 15.61 6.17
C THR A 173 8.62 16.77 5.21
N ALA A 174 9.68 17.30 4.60
CA ALA A 174 9.57 18.39 3.62
C ALA A 174 8.73 17.97 2.41
N ARG A 175 8.89 16.74 1.92
CA ARG A 175 8.09 16.22 0.81
C ARG A 175 6.62 16.05 1.21
N MET A 176 6.36 15.56 2.43
CA MET A 176 5.00 15.45 2.96
C MET A 176 4.33 16.81 3.12
N GLN A 177 5.07 17.83 3.57
CA GLN A 177 4.56 19.22 3.64
C GLN A 177 4.21 19.75 2.25
N MET A 178 5.08 19.55 1.25
CA MET A 178 4.77 19.95 -0.13
C MET A 178 3.53 19.25 -0.69
N LEU A 179 3.32 17.98 -0.35
CA LEU A 179 2.11 17.23 -0.73
C LEU A 179 0.86 17.75 0.01
N ALA A 180 0.97 18.05 1.31
CA ALA A 180 -0.13 18.62 2.09
C ALA A 180 -0.57 19.98 1.52
N GLN A 181 0.41 20.82 1.16
CA GLN A 181 0.15 22.10 0.48
C GLN A 181 -0.48 21.91 -0.91
N ALA A 182 -0.07 20.88 -1.66
CA ALA A 182 -0.69 20.56 -2.95
C ALA A 182 -2.15 20.10 -2.80
N VAL A 183 -2.46 19.34 -1.75
CA VAL A 183 -3.83 18.94 -1.41
C VAL A 183 -4.67 20.15 -1.03
N TYR A 184 -4.15 21.04 -0.19
CA TYR A 184 -4.84 22.27 0.19
C TYR A 184 -5.11 23.18 -1.03
N GLU A 185 -4.10 23.41 -1.88
CA GLU A 185 -4.28 24.20 -3.11
C GLU A 185 -5.33 23.57 -4.05
N ALA A 186 -5.32 22.25 -4.17
CA ALA A 186 -6.32 21.53 -4.97
C ALA A 186 -7.73 21.66 -4.38
N ALA A 187 -7.86 21.59 -3.05
CA ALA A 187 -9.12 21.79 -2.36
C ALA A 187 -9.65 23.22 -2.55
N CYS A 188 -8.78 24.23 -2.45
CA CYS A 188 -9.13 25.62 -2.72
C CYS A 188 -9.67 25.83 -4.14
N LYS A 189 -9.04 25.20 -5.15
CA LYS A 189 -9.49 25.27 -6.55
C LYS A 189 -10.81 24.54 -6.80
N ALA A 190 -11.08 23.46 -6.06
CA ALA A 190 -12.25 22.62 -6.28
C ALA A 190 -13.49 23.06 -5.49
N ALA A 191 -13.33 23.32 -4.19
CA ALA A 191 -14.41 23.65 -3.25
C ALA A 191 -14.47 25.14 -2.88
N GLY A 192 -13.43 25.90 -3.21
CA GLY A 192 -13.25 27.28 -2.78
C GLY A 192 -12.45 27.40 -1.47
N PRO A 193 -11.83 28.56 -1.21
CA PRO A 193 -10.89 28.75 -0.10
C PRO A 193 -11.54 28.59 1.28
N VAL A 194 -12.77 29.10 1.47
CA VAL A 194 -13.48 29.00 2.75
C VAL A 194 -13.80 27.55 3.13
N ALA A 195 -14.20 26.74 2.14
CA ALA A 195 -14.46 25.32 2.37
C ALA A 195 -13.16 24.56 2.64
N ALA A 196 -12.10 24.86 1.90
CA ALA A 196 -10.78 24.24 2.10
C ALA A 196 -10.18 24.58 3.48
N ASP A 197 -10.30 25.82 3.95
CA ASP A 197 -9.86 26.22 5.29
C ASP A 197 -10.59 25.47 6.39
N ARG A 198 -11.91 25.28 6.26
CA ARG A 198 -12.69 24.46 7.20
C ARG A 198 -12.20 23.02 7.20
N MET A 199 -12.03 22.40 6.03
CA MET A 199 -11.48 21.04 5.91
C MET A 199 -10.09 20.92 6.53
N LEU A 200 -9.25 21.95 6.39
CA LEU A 200 -7.91 21.97 6.97
C LEU A 200 -7.96 22.01 8.49
N LEU A 201 -8.75 22.92 9.05
CA LEU A 201 -8.88 23.10 10.49
C LEU A 201 -9.51 21.86 11.14
N ASP A 202 -10.60 21.36 10.59
CA ASP A 202 -11.27 20.14 11.05
C ASP A 202 -10.32 18.93 10.94
N GLY A 203 -9.56 18.85 9.84
CA GLY A 203 -8.55 17.81 9.62
C GLY A 203 -7.41 17.88 10.63
N ILE A 204 -6.95 19.08 11.00
CA ILE A 204 -5.95 19.29 12.05
C ILE A 204 -6.50 18.81 13.39
N GLU A 205 -7.72 19.21 13.77
CA GLU A 205 -8.34 18.79 15.04
C GLU A 205 -8.46 17.26 15.13
N VAL A 206 -8.93 16.62 14.05
CA VAL A 206 -9.03 15.16 13.96
C VAL A 206 -7.67 14.48 14.02
N ALA A 207 -6.64 15.08 13.40
CA ALA A 207 -5.29 14.54 13.43
C ALA A 207 -4.60 14.75 14.79
N GLU A 208 -4.89 15.84 15.51
CA GLU A 208 -4.37 16.12 16.86
C GLU A 208 -4.84 15.08 17.89
N ALA A 209 -5.99 14.44 17.66
CA ALA A 209 -6.47 13.34 18.50
C ALA A 209 -5.65 12.04 18.38
N LEU A 210 -4.76 11.92 17.38
CA LEU A 210 -3.95 10.73 17.18
C LEU A 210 -2.82 10.61 18.21
N PRO A 211 -2.47 9.39 18.69
CA PRO A 211 -1.29 9.19 19.51
C PRO A 211 0.00 9.68 18.84
N ALA A 212 0.08 9.57 17.51
CA ALA A 212 1.20 10.06 16.70
C ALA A 212 1.36 11.59 16.76
N ALA A 213 0.27 12.34 16.99
CA ALA A 213 0.32 13.80 17.06
C ALA A 213 1.10 14.32 18.28
N LYS A 214 1.26 13.48 19.32
CA LYS A 214 2.14 13.79 20.46
C LYS A 214 3.62 13.85 20.07
N LEU A 215 4.00 13.17 18.99
CA LEU A 215 5.38 13.10 18.49
C LEU A 215 5.59 13.98 17.25
N PHE A 216 4.53 14.26 16.48
CA PHE A 216 4.57 15.10 15.31
C PHE A 216 3.25 15.87 15.16
N SER A 217 3.28 17.19 15.37
CA SER A 217 2.04 17.98 15.32
C SER A 217 1.56 18.14 13.88
N PRO A 218 0.26 17.94 13.57
CA PRO A 218 -0.28 18.17 12.23
C PRO A 218 -0.07 19.61 11.73
N ARG A 219 0.04 20.57 12.65
CA ARG A 219 0.36 21.97 12.32
C ARG A 219 1.74 22.15 11.67
N GLN A 220 2.63 21.18 11.79
CA GLN A 220 3.95 21.20 11.13
C GLN A 220 3.86 20.95 9.61
N PHE A 221 2.68 20.59 9.08
CA PHE A 221 2.44 20.47 7.64
C PHE A 221 1.90 21.74 6.98
N LEU A 222 1.63 22.79 7.76
CA LEU A 222 1.32 24.14 7.27
C LEU A 222 2.62 24.81 6.79
#